data_AF-A0A9D7TTX6-F1
#
_entry.id   AF-A0A9D7TTX6-F1
#
_cell.length_a   1.000
_cell.length_b   1.000
_cell.length_c   1.000
_cell.angle_alpha   90.00
_cell.angle_beta   90.00
_cell.angle_gamma   90.00
#
_symmetry.space_group_name_H-M   'P 1'
#
loop_
_entity.id
_entity.type
_entity.pdbx_description
1 polymer ?
#
loop_
_entity_poly.entity_id
_entity_poly.type
_entity_poly.pdbx_seq_one_letter_code
_entity_poly.pdbx_strand_id
1 'polypeptide(L)'
;MVAFFTSIKNFDILDAHFLGYDPSENIECQLYLNMLYDLIKEGIDKRVSKVDMSRTAVEIKSTVGAVPHDMYLYLKHANKLLNKTVETILGYVKPNEQYIIRSPFRDDELGNL
;
A
#
# COMPACT_ATOMS: atom_id res chain seq x y z
N MET A 1 24.37 -5.67 1.72
CA MET A 1 22.90 -5.70 1.90
C MET A 1 22.33 -4.77 0.85
N VAL A 2 21.50 -5.26 -0.07
CA VAL A 2 20.98 -4.51 -1.24
C VAL A 2 19.53 -4.03 -1.06
N ALA A 3 18.82 -4.60 -0.08
CA ALA A 3 17.47 -4.22 0.31
C ALA A 3 17.21 -4.56 1.78
N PHE A 4 16.23 -3.89 2.38
CA PHE A 4 15.68 -4.19 3.70
C PHE A 4 14.20 -3.80 3.76
N PHE A 5 13.44 -4.47 4.61
CA PHE A 5 12.14 -4.00 5.05
C PHE A 5 11.95 -4.28 6.54
N THR A 6 10.96 -3.62 7.13
CA THR A 6 10.50 -3.81 8.50
C THR A 6 8.99 -3.94 8.49
N SER A 7 8.48 -4.77 9.36
CA SER A 7 7.04 -4.97 9.57
C SER A 7 6.72 -4.84 11.05
N ILE A 8 5.48 -4.43 11.34
CA ILE A 8 4.96 -4.35 12.71
C ILE A 8 3.75 -5.27 12.79
N LYS A 9 3.77 -6.21 13.76
CA LYS A 9 2.59 -7.02 14.04
C LYS A 9 1.70 -6.25 15.01
N ASN A 10 0.53 -5.83 14.53
CA ASN A 10 -0.49 -5.14 15.30
C ASN A 10 -1.72 -6.03 15.45
N PHE A 11 -1.85 -6.69 16.60
CA PHE A 11 -2.84 -7.74 16.84
C PHE A 11 -2.82 -8.82 15.74
N ASP A 12 -3.86 -8.85 14.92
CA ASP A 12 -4.08 -9.82 13.84
C ASP A 12 -3.79 -9.23 12.45
N ILE A 13 -3.07 -8.11 12.41
CA ILE A 13 -2.65 -7.42 11.18
C ILE A 13 -1.13 -7.32 11.17
N LEU A 14 -0.51 -7.54 10.02
CA LEU A 14 0.90 -7.25 9.78
C LEU A 14 1.02 -5.98 8.93
N ASP A 15 1.55 -4.92 9.50
CA ASP A 15 1.73 -3.62 8.84
C ASP A 15 3.11 -3.55 8.18
N ALA A 16 3.14 -3.26 6.88
CA ALA A 16 4.35 -2.83 6.19
C ALA A 16 4.78 -1.46 6.72
N HIS A 17 6.03 -1.33 7.18
CA HIS A 17 6.52 -0.12 7.81
C HIS A 17 7.55 0.61 6.94
N PHE A 18 8.85 0.38 7.16
CA PHE A 18 9.90 0.93 6.31
C PHE A 18 10.45 -0.12 5.36
N LEU A 19 10.74 0.29 4.14
CA LEU A 19 11.52 -0.48 3.18
C LEU A 19 12.54 0.45 2.52
N GLY A 20 13.68 -0.11 2.13
CA GLY A 20 14.71 0.59 1.38
C GLY A 20 15.53 -0.40 0.57
N TYR A 21 15.91 -0.02 -0.63
CA TYR A 21 16.64 -0.88 -1.57
C TYR A 21 17.42 -0.02 -2.56
N ASP A 22 18.43 -0.61 -3.18
CA ASP A 22 19.17 0.02 -4.27
C ASP A 22 18.34 -0.03 -5.57
N PRO A 23 17.93 1.13 -6.14
CA PRO A 23 17.17 1.14 -7.38
C PRO A 23 17.94 0.60 -8.59
N SER A 24 19.29 0.69 -8.61
CA SER A 24 20.07 0.16 -9.74
C SER A 24 19.97 -1.36 -9.83
N GLU A 25 19.95 -2.02 -8.68
CA GLU A 25 19.86 -3.48 -8.57
C GLU A 25 18.43 -4.01 -8.73
N ASN A 26 17.41 -3.15 -8.55
CA ASN A 26 16.01 -3.59 -8.59
C ASN A 26 15.58 -4.13 -9.96
N ILE A 27 16.14 -3.61 -11.05
CA ILE A 27 15.78 -4.05 -12.41
C ILE A 27 16.15 -5.52 -12.61
N GLU A 28 17.38 -5.90 -12.23
CA GLU A 28 17.88 -7.26 -12.41
C GLU A 28 17.37 -8.21 -11.32
N CYS A 29 17.35 -7.75 -10.05
CA CYS A 29 17.04 -8.59 -8.90
C CYS A 29 15.58 -8.55 -8.43
N GLN A 30 14.75 -7.66 -8.98
CA GLN A 30 13.34 -7.49 -8.60
C GLN A 30 13.14 -7.27 -7.09
N LEU A 31 14.03 -6.49 -6.46
CA LEU A 31 14.13 -6.32 -5.01
C LEU A 31 12.80 -5.91 -4.35
N TYR A 32 12.06 -4.96 -4.94
CA TYR A 32 10.78 -4.51 -4.39
C TYR A 32 9.73 -5.62 -4.38
N LEU A 33 9.60 -6.34 -5.50
CA LEU A 33 8.66 -7.46 -5.63
C LEU A 33 9.00 -8.57 -4.63
N ASN A 34 10.28 -8.89 -4.48
CA ASN A 34 10.74 -9.90 -3.51
C ASN A 34 10.40 -9.49 -2.07
N MET A 35 10.56 -8.21 -1.71
CA MET A 35 10.15 -7.72 -0.39
C MET A 35 8.64 -7.83 -0.16
N LEU A 36 7.80 -7.65 -1.20
CA LEU A 36 6.35 -7.88 -1.08
C LEU A 36 6.06 -9.36 -0.80
N TYR A 37 6.74 -10.28 -1.49
CA TYR A 37 6.59 -11.73 -1.24
C TYR A 37 7.07 -12.13 0.15
N ASP A 38 8.21 -11.60 0.61
CA ASP A 38 8.71 -11.86 1.96
C ASP A 38 7.74 -11.34 3.03
N LEU A 39 7.14 -10.17 2.83
CA LEU A 39 6.11 -9.64 3.73
C LEU A 39 4.85 -10.53 3.77
N ILE A 40 4.39 -11.01 2.61
CA ILE A 40 3.25 -11.96 2.54
C ILE A 40 3.59 -13.25 3.27
N LYS A 41 4.78 -13.80 3.02
CA LYS A 41 5.26 -15.02 3.68
C LYS A 41 5.30 -14.84 5.19
N GLU A 42 5.83 -13.72 5.67
CA GLU A 42 5.84 -13.38 7.10
C GLU A 42 4.42 -13.31 7.68
N GLY A 43 3.46 -12.76 6.93
CA GLY A 43 2.04 -12.75 7.32
C GLY A 43 1.46 -14.16 7.48
N ILE A 44 1.72 -15.03 6.50
CA ILE A 44 1.29 -16.44 6.53
C ILE A 44 1.90 -17.16 7.73
N ASP A 45 3.21 -17.03 7.93
CA ASP A 45 3.95 -17.68 9.02
C ASP A 45 3.43 -17.23 10.39
N LYS A 46 3.11 -15.93 10.54
CA LYS A 46 2.54 -15.35 11.76
C LYS A 46 1.03 -15.59 11.93
N ARG A 47 0.38 -16.18 10.92
CA ARG A 47 -1.07 -16.45 10.85
C ARG A 47 -1.93 -15.22 11.13
N VAL A 48 -1.55 -14.08 10.57
CA VAL A 48 -2.38 -12.87 10.63
C VAL A 48 -3.53 -12.98 9.63
N SER A 49 -4.68 -12.38 9.92
CA SER A 49 -5.79 -12.32 8.95
C SER A 49 -5.55 -11.36 7.80
N LYS A 50 -4.68 -10.35 7.98
CA LYS A 50 -4.40 -9.33 6.96
C LYS A 50 -2.94 -8.86 6.98
N VAL A 51 -2.42 -8.58 5.78
CA VAL A 51 -1.19 -7.81 5.58
C VAL A 51 -1.59 -6.42 5.06
N ASP A 52 -1.32 -5.37 5.82
CA ASP A 52 -1.50 -3.99 5.37
C ASP A 52 -0.23 -3.51 4.65
N MET A 53 -0.32 -3.37 3.33
CA MET A 53 0.84 -3.00 2.52
C MET A 53 1.11 -1.51 2.47
N SER A 54 0.49 -0.66 3.32
CA SER A 54 0.62 0.79 3.27
C SER A 54 0.04 1.44 2.00
N ARG A 55 -0.05 2.78 2.03
CA ARG A 55 -0.93 3.61 1.17
C ARG A 55 -0.57 3.72 -0.33
N THR A 56 0.71 3.75 -0.69
CA THR A 56 1.17 4.14 -2.04
C THR A 56 1.39 2.94 -2.97
N ALA A 57 1.83 3.14 -4.21
CA ALA A 57 2.29 2.08 -5.12
C ALA A 57 1.26 0.97 -5.35
N VAL A 58 0.00 1.36 -5.57
CA VAL A 58 -1.15 0.45 -5.69
C VAL A 58 -0.96 -0.57 -6.82
N GLU A 59 -0.49 -0.15 -8.00
CA GLU A 59 -0.37 -1.03 -9.17
C GLU A 59 0.53 -2.24 -8.89
N ILE A 60 1.76 -2.04 -8.39
CA ILE A 60 2.66 -3.16 -8.09
C ILE A 60 2.18 -4.03 -6.91
N LYS A 61 1.50 -3.45 -5.91
CA LYS A 61 0.94 -4.23 -4.80
C LYS A 61 -0.22 -5.10 -5.27
N SER A 62 -1.01 -4.63 -6.23
CA SER A 62 -2.10 -5.43 -6.77
C SER A 62 -1.58 -6.70 -7.47
N THR A 63 -0.40 -6.66 -8.09
CA THR A 63 0.18 -7.84 -8.76
C THR A 63 0.44 -9.02 -7.83
N VAL A 64 0.52 -8.79 -6.50
CA VAL A 64 0.69 -9.86 -5.49
C VAL A 64 -0.62 -10.16 -4.73
N GLY A 65 -1.75 -9.66 -5.23
CA GLY A 65 -3.08 -9.91 -4.70
C GLY A 65 -3.60 -8.88 -3.71
N ALA A 66 -2.91 -7.73 -3.54
CA ALA A 66 -3.41 -6.67 -2.67
C ALA A 66 -4.61 -5.95 -3.31
N VAL A 67 -5.63 -5.70 -2.51
CA VAL A 67 -6.83 -4.95 -2.91
C VAL A 67 -6.74 -3.53 -2.36
N PRO A 68 -6.91 -2.48 -3.19
CA PRO A 68 -6.91 -1.11 -2.70
C PRO A 68 -8.10 -0.84 -1.79
N HIS A 69 -7.90 0.00 -0.79
CA HIS A 69 -8.96 0.50 0.08
C HIS A 69 -8.92 2.02 0.12
N ASP A 70 -10.06 2.66 -0.12
CA ASP A 70 -10.18 4.11 -0.05
C ASP A 70 -9.98 4.61 1.37
N MET A 71 -9.08 5.59 1.52
CA MET A 71 -8.84 6.28 2.78
C MET A 71 -9.38 7.71 2.71
N TYR A 72 -10.08 8.12 3.77
CA TYR A 72 -10.64 9.46 3.88
C TYR A 72 -9.83 10.29 4.87
N LEU A 73 -9.44 11.50 4.44
CA LEU A 73 -8.77 12.48 5.28
C LEU A 73 -9.80 13.50 5.76
N TYR A 74 -10.10 13.50 7.06
CA TYR A 74 -10.91 14.53 7.69
C TYR A 74 -10.02 15.64 8.25
N LEU A 75 -10.26 16.87 7.81
CA LEU A 75 -9.55 18.05 8.29
C LEU A 75 -10.52 19.15 8.68
N LYS A 76 -10.31 19.71 9.87
CA LYS A 76 -11.07 20.83 10.40
C LYS A 76 -10.15 21.75 11.17
N HIS A 77 -10.14 23.03 10.80
CA HIS A 77 -9.43 24.06 11.53
C HIS A 77 -10.36 24.71 12.57
N ALA A 78 -9.85 25.01 13.76
CA ALA A 78 -10.64 25.62 14.84
C ALA A 78 -11.16 27.02 14.47
N ASN A 79 -10.30 27.82 13.82
CA ASN A 79 -10.70 29.12 13.26
C ASN A 79 -11.54 28.93 11.98
N LYS A 80 -12.78 29.44 11.99
CA LYS A 80 -13.73 29.36 10.88
C LYS A 80 -13.20 29.96 9.57
N LEU A 81 -12.41 31.04 9.65
CA LEU A 81 -11.85 31.70 8.47
C LEU A 81 -10.81 30.82 7.78
N LEU A 82 -9.89 30.24 8.56
CA LEU A 82 -8.88 29.30 8.06
C LEU A 82 -9.50 27.97 7.63
N ASN A 83 -10.58 27.53 8.29
CA ASN A 83 -11.28 26.32 7.87
C ASN A 83 -11.82 26.42 6.43
N LYS A 84 -12.13 27.63 5.96
CA LYS A 84 -12.56 27.87 4.57
C LYS A 84 -11.43 27.67 3.55
N THR A 85 -10.17 27.84 3.94
CA THR A 85 -9.02 27.67 3.04
C THR A 85 -8.50 26.23 2.97
N VAL A 86 -8.88 25.38 3.93
CA VAL A 86 -8.46 23.96 4.01
C VAL A 86 -8.81 23.20 2.73
N GLU A 87 -10.04 23.38 2.22
CA GLU A 87 -10.48 22.70 1.00
C GLU A 87 -9.62 23.06 -0.21
N THR A 88 -9.27 24.35 -0.36
CA THR A 88 -8.41 24.83 -1.45
C THR A 88 -7.00 24.25 -1.36
N ILE A 89 -6.42 24.21 -0.16
CA ILE A 89 -5.08 23.63 0.06
C ILE A 89 -5.10 22.14 -0.26
N LEU A 90 -6.14 21.42 0.17
CA LEU A 90 -6.27 19.99 -0.11
C LEU A 90 -6.40 19.69 -1.60
N GLY A 91 -7.14 20.51 -2.35
CA GLY A 91 -7.22 20.38 -3.80
C GLY A 91 -5.86 20.55 -4.50
N TYR A 92 -4.94 21.32 -3.92
CA TYR A 92 -3.59 21.51 -4.45
C TYR A 92 -2.63 20.37 -4.07
N VAL A 93 -2.77 19.84 -2.85
CA VAL A 93 -1.85 18.83 -2.31
C VAL A 93 -2.24 17.41 -2.74
N LYS A 94 -3.52 17.15 -3.05
CA LYS A 94 -3.98 15.82 -3.44
C LYS A 94 -3.41 15.43 -4.81
N PRO A 95 -2.53 14.42 -4.90
CA PRO A 95 -2.06 13.93 -6.17
C PRO A 95 -3.21 13.21 -6.91
N ASN A 96 -3.30 13.41 -8.21
CA ASN A 96 -4.15 12.59 -9.07
C ASN A 96 -3.42 11.28 -9.35
N GLU A 97 -3.57 10.29 -8.47
CA GLU A 97 -3.02 8.96 -8.69
C GLU A 97 -3.92 8.17 -9.63
N GLN A 98 -3.51 8.03 -10.88
CA GLN A 98 -4.04 7.04 -11.79
C GLN A 98 -3.20 5.77 -11.64
N TYR A 99 -3.84 4.65 -11.32
CA TYR A 99 -3.19 3.35 -11.24
C TYR A 99 -4.04 2.30 -11.95
N ILE A 100 -3.40 1.25 -12.45
CA ILE A 100 -4.07 0.09 -13.03
C ILE A 100 -4.02 -1.05 -12.01
N ILE A 101 -5.16 -1.70 -11.79
CA ILE A 101 -5.20 -2.92 -10.97
C ILE A 101 -4.75 -4.11 -11.82
N ARG A 102 -3.83 -4.88 -11.27
CA ARG A 102 -3.28 -6.12 -11.83
C ARG A 102 -3.64 -7.25 -10.88
N SER A 103 -4.18 -8.36 -11.37
CA SER A 103 -4.44 -9.53 -10.54
C SER A 103 -3.43 -10.64 -10.88
N PRO A 104 -2.80 -11.30 -9.88
CA PRO A 104 -2.05 -12.53 -10.11
C PRO A 104 -2.97 -13.75 -10.32
N PHE A 105 -4.24 -13.63 -9.94
CA PHE A 105 -5.22 -14.68 -10.07
C PHE A 105 -5.90 -14.59 -11.43
N ARG A 106 -6.24 -15.74 -12.01
CA ARG A 106 -7.04 -15.77 -13.25
C ARG A 106 -8.39 -15.12 -12.96
N ASP A 107 -8.90 -14.38 -13.93
CA ASP A 107 -10.27 -13.91 -13.92
C ASP A 107 -11.17 -15.13 -14.12
N ASP A 108 -11.49 -15.82 -13.03
CA ASP A 108 -12.55 -16.81 -13.07
C ASP A 108 -13.88 -16.05 -13.20
N GLU A 109 -14.68 -16.38 -14.21
CA GLU A 109 -16.11 -16.06 -14.27
C GLU A 109 -16.85 -16.73 -13.10
N LEU A 110 -16.64 -16.23 -11.89
CA LEU A 110 -17.33 -16.57 -10.65
C LEU A 110 -17.61 -15.22 -9.98
N GLY A 111 -18.66 -14.50 -10.34
CA GLY A 111 -20.05 -14.94 -10.20
C GLY A 111 -20.65 -14.11 -9.08
N ASN A 112 -21.79 -13.49 -9.35
CA ASN A 112 -22.64 -12.89 -8.32
C ASN A 112 -22.75 -13.83 -7.11
N LEU A 113 -22.11 -13.47 -6.00
CA LEU A 113 -22.40 -13.95 -4.65
C LEU A 113 -22.33 -12.77 -3.69
#